data_AF-A0A963E6E5-F1
#
_entry.id   AF-A0A963E6E5-F1
#
_cell.length_a   1.000
_cell.length_b   1.000
_cell.length_c   1.000
_cell.angle_alpha   90.00
_cell.angle_beta   90.00
_cell.angle_gamma   90.00
#
_symmetry.space_group_name_H-M   'P 1'
#
loop_
_entity.id
_entity.type
_entity.pdbx_description
1 polymer ?
#
loop_
_entity_poly.entity_id
_entity_poly.type
_entity_poly.pdbx_seq_one_letter_code
_entity_poly.pdbx_strand_id
1 'polypeptide(L)'
;GETPSAQVTLSVDGEERKATADGGGPVDAAFKAIESILQTGTDLLLYSVNNITSGTDSQGEVTVRVSKSGRIVNGQGADTDIVIASAKAYVNALNKVLQPAERAHPQLL
;
A
#
# COMPACT_ATOMS: atom_id res chain seq x y z
N GLY A 1 -8.66 22.97 -11.90
CA GLY A 1 -7.85 21.73 -11.93
C GLY A 1 -8.80 20.56 -12.03
N GLU A 2 -8.37 19.49 -12.68
CA GLU A 2 -9.14 18.24 -12.74
C GLU A 2 -8.99 17.45 -11.43
N THR A 3 -10.04 16.74 -11.01
CA THR A 3 -9.99 15.88 -9.83
C THR A 3 -9.10 14.67 -10.14
N PRO A 4 -8.03 14.41 -9.37
CA PRO A 4 -7.21 13.22 -9.55
C PRO A 4 -8.04 11.94 -9.38
N SER A 5 -7.90 11.02 -10.32
CA SER A 5 -8.54 9.70 -10.28
C SER A 5 -7.52 8.59 -10.54
N ALA A 6 -7.80 7.39 -10.04
CA ALA A 6 -6.99 6.21 -10.28
C ALA A 6 -7.89 5.01 -10.56
N GLN A 7 -7.53 4.22 -11.58
CA GLN A 7 -8.10 2.92 -11.84
C GLN A 7 -7.08 1.84 -11.44
N VAL A 8 -7.50 0.89 -10.61
CA VAL A 8 -6.66 -0.17 -10.08
C VAL A 8 -7.26 -1.54 -10.44
N THR A 9 -6.41 -2.48 -10.82
CA THR A 9 -6.72 -3.91 -10.91
C THR A 9 -5.87 -4.67 -9.90
N LEU A 10 -6.50 -5.47 -9.04
CA LEU A 10 -5.82 -6.33 -8.07
C LEU A 10 -6.23 -7.79 -8.27
N SER A 11 -5.29 -8.71 -8.05
CA SER A 11 -5.63 -10.12 -7.84
C SER A 11 -5.89 -10.34 -6.35
N VAL A 12 -7.10 -10.77 -6.01
CA VAL A 12 -7.53 -11.08 -4.63
C VAL A 12 -7.93 -12.55 -4.61
N ASP A 13 -7.18 -13.36 -3.86
CA ASP A 13 -7.38 -14.81 -3.77
C ASP A 13 -7.46 -15.52 -5.13
N GLY A 14 -6.70 -15.02 -6.11
CA GLY A 14 -6.64 -15.56 -7.49
C GLY A 14 -7.66 -14.95 -8.45
N GLU A 15 -8.59 -14.10 -7.99
CA GLU A 15 -9.56 -13.42 -8.83
C GLU A 15 -9.17 -11.96 -9.11
N GLU A 16 -9.25 -11.54 -10.38
CA GLU A 16 -9.05 -10.13 -10.72
C GLU A 16 -10.26 -9.28 -10.32
N ARG A 17 -9.99 -8.20 -9.58
CA ARG A 17 -10.97 -7.18 -9.20
C ARG A 17 -10.51 -5.81 -9.64
N LYS A 18 -11.44 -4.98 -10.07
CA LYS A 18 -11.17 -3.63 -10.58
C LYS A 18 -11.98 -2.61 -9.81
N ALA A 19 -11.36 -1.45 -9.56
CA ALA A 19 -12.05 -0.30 -9.02
C ALA A 19 -11.44 1.00 -9.54
N THR A 20 -12.24 2.05 -9.48
CA THR A 20 -11.83 3.42 -9.73
C THR A 20 -12.21 4.27 -8.54
N ALA A 21 -11.36 5.21 -8.15
CA ALA A 21 -11.67 6.19 -7.12
C ALA A 21 -11.05 7.55 -7.42
N ASP A 22 -11.69 8.59 -6.92
CA ASP A 22 -11.20 9.96 -6.91
C ASP A 22 -10.45 10.26 -5.60
N GLY A 23 -9.49 11.17 -5.64
CA GLY A 23 -8.69 11.54 -4.47
C GLY A 23 -8.16 12.96 -4.49
N GLY A 24 -7.55 13.37 -3.38
CA GLY A 24 -6.82 14.65 -3.27
C GLY A 24 -5.50 14.67 -4.03
N GLY A 25 -5.08 13.52 -4.57
CA GLY A 25 -3.88 13.31 -5.37
C GLY A 25 -3.87 11.88 -5.94
N PRO A 26 -2.93 11.56 -6.85
CA PRO A 26 -2.89 10.25 -7.50
C PRO A 26 -2.67 9.09 -6.50
N VAL A 27 -1.87 9.31 -5.45
CA VAL A 27 -1.64 8.32 -4.39
C VAL A 27 -2.90 8.09 -3.55
N ASP A 28 -3.59 9.16 -3.16
CA ASP A 28 -4.85 9.05 -2.40
C ASP A 28 -5.94 8.35 -3.22
N ALA A 29 -6.06 8.70 -4.50
CA ALA A 29 -6.98 8.03 -5.42
C ALA A 29 -6.67 6.53 -5.55
N ALA A 30 -5.40 6.17 -5.70
CA ALA A 30 -4.98 4.76 -5.75
C ALA A 30 -5.28 4.01 -4.45
N PHE A 31 -5.03 4.62 -3.28
CA PHE A 31 -5.31 4.00 -1.98
C PHE A 31 -6.82 3.79 -1.79
N LYS A 32 -7.65 4.77 -2.15
CA LYS A 32 -9.10 4.65 -2.11
C LYS A 32 -9.64 3.57 -3.05
N ALA A 33 -9.08 3.44 -4.25
CA ALA A 33 -9.45 2.39 -5.18
C ALA A 33 -9.05 0.99 -4.65
N ILE A 34 -7.88 0.85 -4.04
CA ILE A 34 -7.46 -0.39 -3.38
C ILE A 34 -8.37 -0.72 -2.19
N GLU A 35 -8.67 0.27 -1.35
CA GLU A 35 -9.51 0.09 -0.17
C GLU A 35 -10.97 -0.23 -0.53
N SER A 36 -11.50 0.29 -1.64
CA SER A 36 -12.86 -0.05 -2.09
C SER A 36 -12.98 -1.50 -2.59
N ILE A 37 -11.89 -2.09 -3.11
CA ILE A 37 -11.80 -3.51 -3.47
C ILE A 37 -11.73 -4.38 -2.22
N LEU A 38 -10.85 -4.03 -1.27
CA LEU A 38 -10.48 -4.91 -0.15
C LEU A 38 -11.30 -4.68 1.12
N GLN A 39 -11.91 -3.51 1.27
CA GLN A 39 -12.78 -3.12 2.41
C GLN A 39 -12.17 -3.50 3.76
N THR A 40 -10.90 -3.15 3.94
CA THR A 40 -10.11 -3.62 5.07
C THR A 40 -10.44 -2.88 6.36
N GLY A 41 -10.90 -1.62 6.27
CA GLY A 41 -11.16 -0.78 7.45
C GLY A 41 -9.90 -0.47 8.24
N THR A 42 -8.74 -0.43 7.59
CA THR A 42 -7.47 -0.06 8.22
C THR A 42 -7.30 1.46 8.29
N ASP A 43 -6.66 1.94 9.34
CA ASP A 43 -6.24 3.34 9.45
C ASP A 43 -4.83 3.50 8.89
N LEU A 44 -4.65 4.46 7.98
CA LEU A 44 -3.32 4.88 7.52
C LEU A 44 -2.68 5.80 8.57
N LEU A 45 -1.59 5.35 9.19
CA LEU A 45 -0.90 6.09 10.25
C LEU A 45 0.32 6.86 9.76
N LEU A 46 1.02 6.35 8.75
CA LEU A 46 2.21 6.99 8.19
C LEU A 46 2.35 6.67 6.70
N TYR A 47 2.74 7.69 5.95
CA TYR A 47 3.17 7.61 4.57
C TYR A 47 4.50 8.36 4.45
N SER A 48 5.55 7.69 3.99
CA SER A 48 6.88 8.27 3.86
C SER A 48 7.50 7.83 2.54
N VAL A 49 8.07 8.79 1.81
CA VAL A 49 8.78 8.58 0.55
C VAL A 49 10.24 8.92 0.80
N ASN A 50 11.13 8.00 0.43
CA ASN A 50 12.57 8.16 0.44
C ASN A 50 13.11 7.89 -0.96
N ASN A 51 14.27 8.46 -1.27
CA ASN A 51 14.94 8.18 -2.52
C ASN A 51 16.08 7.17 -2.29
N ILE A 52 16.13 6.10 -3.10
CA ILE A 52 17.18 5.08 -3.02
C ILE A 52 18.44 5.52 -3.77
N THR A 53 18.27 6.17 -4.93
CA THR A 53 19.38 6.55 -5.83
C THR A 53 19.24 7.98 -6.31
N SER A 54 20.33 8.72 -6.46
CA SER A 54 20.29 10.07 -7.05
C SER A 54 20.31 10.02 -8.58
N GLY A 55 19.60 10.91 -9.24
CA GLY A 55 19.59 11.04 -10.71
C GLY A 55 18.19 10.93 -11.32
N THR A 56 18.13 10.96 -12.64
CA THR A 56 16.87 10.81 -13.40
C THR A 56 16.28 9.41 -13.32
N ASP A 57 17.09 8.42 -12.96
CA ASP A 57 16.68 7.02 -12.75
C ASP A 57 16.51 6.71 -11.25
N SER A 58 16.10 7.73 -10.48
CA SER A 58 15.90 7.60 -9.04
C SER A 58 14.76 6.63 -8.75
N GLN A 59 15.04 5.58 -7.99
CA GLN A 59 14.00 4.68 -7.47
C GLN A 59 13.48 5.25 -6.16
N GLY A 60 12.17 5.48 -6.08
CA GLY A 60 11.52 5.87 -4.84
C GLY A 60 11.20 4.65 -3.98
N GLU A 61 11.56 4.71 -2.72
CA GLU A 61 11.10 3.79 -1.68
C GLU A 61 9.96 4.44 -0.90
N VAL A 62 8.84 3.74 -0.80
CA VAL A 62 7.68 4.18 -0.03
C VAL A 62 7.45 3.23 1.13
N THR A 63 7.32 3.80 2.32
CA THR A 63 6.88 3.10 3.53
C THR A 63 5.48 3.57 3.90
N VAL A 64 4.59 2.60 4.12
CA VAL A 64 3.20 2.82 4.55
C VAL A 64 2.98 2.09 5.87
N ARG A 65 2.50 2.79 6.90
CA ARG A 65 2.09 2.18 8.17
C ARG A 65 0.59 2.17 8.28
N VAL A 66 0.03 0.99 8.54
CA VAL A 66 -1.42 0.84 8.77
C VAL A 66 -1.69 0.24 10.15
N SER A 67 -2.87 0.55 10.68
CA SER A 67 -3.40 -0.02 11.92
C SER A 67 -4.75 -0.68 11.67
N LYS A 68 -4.98 -1.84 12.29
CA LYS A 68 -6.30 -2.47 12.37
C LYS A 68 -6.42 -3.25 13.67
N SER A 69 -7.48 -2.99 14.42
CA SER A 69 -7.80 -3.72 15.66
C SER A 69 -6.62 -3.80 16.64
N GLY A 70 -5.88 -2.70 16.80
CA GLY A 70 -4.71 -2.61 17.69
C GLY A 70 -3.40 -3.19 17.13
N ARG A 71 -3.42 -3.81 15.94
CA ARG A 71 -2.21 -4.27 15.26
C ARG A 71 -1.70 -3.20 14.30
N ILE A 72 -0.42 -2.86 14.44
CA ILE A 72 0.26 -1.90 13.57
C ILE A 72 1.33 -2.63 12.76
N VAL A 73 1.35 -2.42 11.45
CA VAL A 73 2.37 -3.00 10.57
C VAL A 73 2.89 -1.96 9.58
N ASN A 74 4.12 -2.15 9.11
CA ASN A 74 4.69 -1.38 8.01
C ASN A 74 4.70 -2.23 6.73
N GLY A 75 4.22 -1.64 5.64
CA GLY A 75 4.43 -2.09 4.29
C GLY A 75 5.47 -1.23 3.57
N GLN A 76 6.17 -1.84 2.61
CA GLN A 76 7.20 -1.21 1.80
C GLN A 76 6.96 -1.50 0.33
N GLY A 77 7.28 -0.54 -0.52
CA GLY A 77 7.20 -0.66 -1.97
C GLY A 77 8.24 0.25 -2.61
N ALA A 78 8.88 -0.24 -3.67
CA ALA A 78 9.87 0.54 -4.40
C ALA A 78 9.58 0.47 -5.90
N ASP A 79 9.68 1.62 -6.55
CA ASP A 79 9.43 1.78 -7.99
C ASP A 79 10.00 3.12 -8.45
N THR A 80 10.31 3.26 -9.73
CA THR A 80 10.67 4.55 -10.33
C THR A 80 9.46 5.49 -10.38
N ASP A 81 8.25 4.93 -10.45
CA ASP A 81 7.00 5.69 -10.33
C ASP A 81 6.52 5.68 -8.86
N ILE A 82 6.50 6.86 -8.23
CA ILE A 82 6.09 7.02 -6.83
C ILE A 82 4.66 6.54 -6.57
N VAL A 83 3.75 6.66 -7.54
CA VAL A 83 2.37 6.18 -7.38
C VAL A 83 2.34 4.65 -7.35
N ILE A 84 3.11 4.00 -8.22
CA ILE A 84 3.25 2.54 -8.23
C ILE A 84 3.94 2.05 -6.94
N ALA A 85 5.04 2.69 -6.52
CA ALA A 85 5.73 2.37 -5.28
C ALA A 85 4.79 2.47 -4.07
N SER A 86 3.97 3.52 -4.03
CA SER A 86 2.97 3.74 -2.99
C SER A 86 1.90 2.66 -2.96
N ALA A 87 1.33 2.31 -4.13
CA ALA A 87 0.33 1.24 -4.22
C ALA A 87 0.90 -0.10 -3.75
N LYS A 88 2.13 -0.44 -4.16
CA LYS A 88 2.86 -1.63 -3.69
C LYS A 88 3.05 -1.63 -2.17
N ALA A 89 3.48 -0.50 -1.60
CA ALA A 89 3.69 -0.35 -0.17
C ALA A 89 2.39 -0.53 0.63
N TYR A 90 1.28 0.04 0.15
CA TYR A 90 -0.02 -0.09 0.79
C TYR A 90 -0.53 -1.53 0.74
N VAL A 91 -0.53 -2.18 -0.43
CA VAL A 91 -0.91 -3.59 -0.57
C VAL A 91 -0.04 -4.49 0.31
N ASN A 92 1.27 -4.23 0.40
CA ASN A 92 2.17 -4.95 1.30
C ASN A 92 1.76 -4.80 2.78
N ALA A 93 1.38 -3.59 3.19
CA ALA A 93 0.89 -3.32 4.55
C ALA A 93 -0.44 -4.05 4.83
N LEU A 94 -1.38 -4.02 3.88
CA LEU A 94 -2.68 -4.69 4.00
C LEU A 94 -2.53 -6.21 4.10
N ASN A 95 -1.68 -6.82 3.26
CA ASN A 95 -1.39 -8.25 3.37
C ASN A 95 -0.85 -8.62 4.76
N LYS A 96 0.08 -7.81 5.29
CA LYS A 96 0.66 -8.03 6.62
C LYS A 96 -0.34 -7.83 7.77
N VAL A 97 -1.28 -6.89 7.66
CA VAL A 97 -2.23 -6.59 8.75
C VAL A 97 -3.40 -7.56 8.77
N LEU A 98 -3.80 -8.07 7.60
CA LEU A 98 -4.92 -9.01 7.44
C LEU A 98 -4.53 -10.47 7.71
N GLN A 99 -3.29 -10.86 7.44
CA GLN A 99 -2.81 -12.19 7.82
C GLN A 99 -2.76 -12.30 9.35
N PRO A 100 -3.21 -13.42 9.95
CA PRO A 100 -2.99 -13.70 11.37
C PRO A 100 -1.51 -13.50 11.71
N ALA A 101 -1.21 -13.00 12.92
CA ALA A 101 0.18 -12.92 13.34
C ALA A 101 0.70 -14.36 13.36
N GLU A 102 1.54 -14.73 12.39
CA GLU A 102 2.34 -15.93 12.53
C GLU A 102 3.09 -15.74 13.83
N ARG A 103 2.79 -16.60 14.80
CA ARG A 103 3.67 -16.80 15.93
C ARG A 103 4.96 -17.33 15.30
N ALA A 104 5.88 -16.43 14.98
CA ALA A 104 7.27 -16.81 14.83
C ALA A 104 7.62 -17.48 16.16
N HIS A 105 7.65 -18.81 16.17
CA HIS A 105 8.06 -19.59 17.32
C HIS A 105 9.48 -19.12 17.68
N PRO A 106 9.66 -18.37 18.78
CA PRO A 106 11.00 -18.14 19.29
C PRO A 106 11.32 -19.40 20.08
N GLN A 107 11.88 -20.41 19.40
CA GLN A 107 12.91 -21.31 19.91
C GLN A 107 13.14 -22.41 18.88
N LEU A 108 14.37 -22.51 18.39
CA LEU A 108 15.08 -23.79 18.25
C LEU A 108 16.57 -23.45 18.14
N LEU A 109 17.21 -23.57 19.31
CA LEU A 109 18.62 -23.82 19.65
C LEU A 109 19.72 -23.09 18.86
#